data_AF-G9Y4X8-F1
#
_entry.id   AF-G9Y4X8-F1
#
_cell.length_a   1.000
_cell.length_b   1.000
_cell.length_c   1.000
_cell.angle_alpha   90.00
_cell.angle_beta   90.00
_cell.angle_gamma   90.00
#
_symmetry.space_group_name_H-M   'P 1'
#
loop_
_entity.id
_entity.type
_entity.pdbx_description
1 polymer ?
#
loop_
_entity_poly.entity_id
_entity_poly.type
_entity_poly.pdbx_seq_one_letter_code
_entity_poly.pdbx_strand_id
1 'polypeptide(L)' 'MRHIIKGNPERKERAAMKAALDIHQSKYGDYGPTKKGVTYTIKVSEEKFFIEIINREKSYVATSMMRPRDLSKVWGNAA' A
#
# COMPACT_ATOMS: atom_id res chain seq x y z
N MET A 1 8.95 1.43 -12.31
CA MET A 1 8.78 0.61 -11.07
C MET A 1 7.41 -0.06 -11.06
N ARG A 2 7.27 -1.32 -10.63
CA ARG A 2 5.96 -2.00 -10.62
C ARG A 2 5.13 -1.60 -9.41
N HIS A 3 3.86 -1.24 -9.62
CA HIS A 3 2.88 -1.00 -8.57
C HIS A 3 2.10 -2.27 -8.22
N ILE A 4 2.02 -2.60 -6.93
CA ILE A 4 1.28 -3.77 -6.42
C ILE A 4 0.27 -3.28 -5.37
N ILE A 5 -0.98 -3.68 -5.53
CA ILE A 5 -2.05 -3.45 -4.57
C ILE A 5 -2.26 -4.77 -3.82
N LYS A 6 -1.94 -4.79 -2.53
CA LYS A 6 -2.04 -6.00 -1.70
C LYS A 6 -3.48 -6.22 -1.20
N GLY A 7 -3.90 -7.48 -1.16
CA GLY A 7 -5.21 -7.89 -0.66
C GLY A 7 -6.33 -7.69 -1.68
N ASN A 8 -7.58 -7.68 -1.20
CA ASN A 8 -8.77 -7.45 -2.02
C ASN A 8 -9.50 -6.19 -1.57
N PRO A 9 -8.98 -4.98 -1.90
CA PRO A 9 -9.57 -3.74 -1.45
C PRO A 9 -10.87 -3.41 -2.18
N GLU A 10 -11.76 -2.70 -1.48
CA GLU A 10 -12.95 -2.08 -2.06
C GLU A 10 -12.58 -0.96 -3.05
N ARG A 11 -13.55 -0.47 -3.82
CA ARG A 11 -13.32 0.51 -4.90
C ARG A 11 -12.64 1.79 -4.42
N LYS A 12 -13.11 2.41 -3.33
CA LYS A 12 -12.54 3.66 -2.80
C LYS A 12 -11.12 3.46 -2.25
N GLU A 13 -10.92 2.38 -1.51
CA GLU A 13 -9.63 2.01 -0.95
C GLU A 13 -8.62 1.71 -2.05
N ARG A 14 -9.02 1.01 -3.11
CA ARG A 14 -8.18 0.78 -4.29
C ARG A 14 -7.78 2.09 -4.96
N ALA A 15 -8.68 3.08 -5.04
CA ALA A 15 -8.36 4.40 -5.55
C ALA A 15 -7.35 5.13 -4.65
N ALA A 16 -7.54 5.07 -3.33
CA ALA A 16 -6.58 5.64 -2.37
C ALA A 16 -5.20 4.99 -2.48
N MET A 17 -5.14 3.66 -2.63
CA MET A 17 -3.89 2.92 -2.79
C MET A 17 -3.15 3.29 -4.09
N LYS A 18 -3.88 3.46 -5.20
CA LYS A 18 -3.29 3.95 -6.46
C LYS A 18 -2.71 5.35 -6.31
N ALA A 19 -3.48 6.28 -5.73
CA ALA A 19 -3.01 7.64 -5.50
C ALA A 19 -1.74 7.67 -4.61
N ALA A 20 -1.69 6.86 -3.55
CA ALA A 20 -0.50 6.76 -2.70
C ALA A 20 0.72 6.23 -3.47
N LEU A 21 0.53 5.23 -4.34
CA LEU A 21 1.60 4.70 -5.20
C LEU A 21 2.12 5.76 -6.18
N ASP A 22 1.23 6.50 -6.82
CA ASP A 22 1.59 7.54 -7.79
C ASP A 22 2.37 8.68 -7.09
N ILE A 23 1.92 9.10 -5.90
CA ILE A 23 2.65 10.08 -5.06
C ILE A 23 4.03 9.54 -4.67
N HIS A 24 4.12 8.27 -4.27
CA HIS A 24 5.38 7.66 -3.86
C HIS A 24 6.37 7.56 -5.02
N GLN A 25 5.92 7.12 -6.20
CA GLN A 25 6.76 7.03 -7.40
C GLN A 25 7.17 8.43 -7.88
N SER A 26 6.29 9.44 -7.81
CA SER A 26 6.67 10.82 -8.14
C SER A 26 7.77 11.35 -7.22
N LYS A 27 7.80 10.93 -5.96
CA LYS A 27 8.79 11.40 -4.97
C LYS A 27 10.13 10.68 -5.05
N TYR A 28 10.12 9.37 -5.29
CA TYR A 28 11.32 8.52 -5.22
C TYR A 28 11.77 7.97 -6.58
N GLY A 29 11.01 8.24 -7.64
CA GLY A 29 11.21 7.64 -8.94
C GLY A 29 11.13 6.11 -8.89
N ASP A 30 11.92 5.47 -9.74
CA ASP A 30 11.95 4.03 -9.86
C ASP A 30 12.82 3.31 -8.82
N TYR A 31 13.57 4.07 -8.02
CA TYR A 31 14.58 3.55 -7.09
C TYR A 31 14.42 4.17 -5.69
N GLY A 32 13.38 3.78 -4.98
CA GLY A 32 13.20 4.11 -3.56
C GLY A 32 14.11 3.26 -2.65
N PRO A 33 14.50 3.77 -1.46
CA PRO A 33 15.30 3.00 -0.51
C PRO A 33 14.59 1.68 -0.15
N THR A 34 15.23 0.54 -0.44
CA THR A 34 14.63 -0.79 -0.26
C THR A 34 14.40 -1.12 1.22
N LYS A 35 13.36 -1.92 1.51
CA LYS A 35 12.97 -2.35 2.88
C LYS A 35 12.52 -1.22 3.81
N LYS A 36 12.31 0.00 3.30
CA LYS A 36 11.64 1.09 4.02
C LYS A 36 10.15 1.12 3.69
N GLY A 37 9.34 1.47 4.69
CA GLY A 37 7.91 1.72 4.57
C GLY A 37 7.59 3.19 4.77
N VAL A 38 6.60 3.70 4.04
CA VAL A 38 6.05 5.05 4.22
C VAL A 38 4.54 4.98 4.26
N THR A 39 3.92 5.63 5.24
CA THR A 39 2.46 5.71 5.35
C THR A 39 1.96 7.03 4.78
N TYR A 40 0.95 6.95 3.91
CA TYR A 40 0.24 8.08 3.34
C TYR A 40 -1.18 8.14 3.89
N THR A 41 -1.67 9.36 4.12
CA THR A 41 -3.09 9.61 4.41
C THR A 41 -3.74 10.19 3.16
N ILE A 42 -4.62 9.44 2.52
CA ILE A 42 -5.29 9.84 1.29
C ILE A 42 -6.77 10.07 1.55
N LYS A 43 -7.32 11.22 1.12
CA LYS A 43 -8.76 11.50 1.21
C LYS A 43 -9.45 11.14 -0.09
N VAL A 44 -10.46 10.26 -0.05
CA VAL A 44 -11.30 9.87 -1.20
C VAL A 44 -12.76 10.01 -0.81
N SER A 45 -13.51 10.86 -1.52
CA SER A 45 -14.95 11.08 -1.25
C SER A 45 -15.25 11.29 0.25
N GLU A 46 -14.51 12.20 0.86
CA GLU A 46 -14.58 12.59 2.29
C GLU A 46 -14.00 11.61 3.31
N GLU A 47 -13.72 10.38 2.92
CA GLU A 47 -13.13 9.35 3.78
C GLU A 47 -11.60 9.39 3.72
N LYS A 48 -10.94 9.22 4.88
CA LYS A 48 -9.47 9.16 4.98
C LYS A 48 -9.00 7.72 5.02
N PHE A 49 -8.05 7.39 4.15
CA PHE A 49 -7.41 6.08 4.03
C PHE A 49 -5.95 6.17 4.45
N PHE A 50 -5.52 5.29 5.35
CA PHE A 50 -4.12 5.12 5.72
C PHE A 50 -3.51 4.01 4.85
N ILE A 51 -2.59 4.38 3.97
CA ILE A 51 -1.95 3.46 3.02
C ILE A 51 -0.46 3.36 3.30
N GLU A 52 0.00 2.16 3.65
CA GLU A 52 1.43 1.85 3.75
C GLU A 52 1.97 1.45 2.37
N ILE A 53 3.05 2.10 1.94
CA ILE A 53 3.85 1.71 0.78
C ILE A 53 5.14 1.06 1.26
N ILE A 54 5.38 -0.19 0.89
CA ILE A 54 6.63 -0.91 1.14
C ILE A 54 7.47 -0.97 -0.14
N ASN A 55 8.74 -0.57 -0.02
CA ASN A 55 9.70 -0.63 -1.10
C ASN A 55 10.35 -2.01 -1.19
N ARG A 56 10.05 -2.73 -2.27
CA ARG A 56 10.74 -3.95 -2.68
C ARG A 56 11.77 -3.62 -3.76
N GLU A 57 12.64 -4.57 -4.06
CA GLU A 57 13.73 -4.40 -5.04
C GLU A 57 13.21 -3.94 -6.43
N LYS A 58 12.05 -4.45 -6.86
CA LYS A 58 11.46 -4.17 -8.19
C LYS A 58 10.00 -3.71 -8.15
N SER A 59 9.47 -3.39 -6.97
CA SER A 59 8.09 -2.94 -6.83
C SER A 59 7.83 -2.07 -5.62
N TYR A 60 6.79 -1.24 -5.70
CA TYR A 60 6.14 -0.60 -4.57
C TYR A 60 4.84 -1.35 -4.26
N VAL A 61 4.70 -1.76 -3.00
CA VAL A 61 3.54 -2.53 -2.54
C VAL A 61 2.69 -1.66 -1.63
N ALA A 62 1.51 -1.30 -2.09
CA ALA A 62 0.50 -0.64 -1.29
C ALA A 62 -0.28 -1.65 -0.45
N THR A 63 -0.43 -1.36 0.83
CA THR A 63 -1.31 -2.07 1.77
C THR A 63 -2.17 -1.04 2.47
N SER A 64 -3.49 -1.21 2.41
CA SER A 64 -4.39 -0.40 3.23
C SER A 64 -4.34 -0.87 4.67
N MET A 65 -4.28 0.09 5.59
CA MET A 65 -4.28 -0.11 7.04
C MET A 65 -5.69 0.09 7.63
N MET A 66 -6.71 0.23 6.78
CA MET A 66 -8.10 0.46 7.21
C MET A 66 -8.77 -0.78 7.81
N ARG A 67 -8.28 -1.98 7.50
CA ARG A 67 -8.86 -3.24 7.97
C ARG A 67 -7.85 -4.04 8.80
N PRO A 68 -8.34 -4.87 9.75
CA PRO A 68 -7.50 -5.82 10.46
C PRO A 68 -6.72 -6.68 9.46
N ARG A 69 -5.44 -6.94 9.78
CA ARG A 69 -4.65 -7.88 9.00
C ARG A 69 -5.21 -9.27 9.22
N ASP A 70 -5.38 -10.00 8.13
CA ASP A 70 -5.76 -11.40 8.16
C ASP A 70 -4.69 -12.21 8.92
N LEU A 71 -5.08 -12.72 10.09
CA LEU A 71 -4.16 -13.42 10.99
C LEU A 71 -3.56 -14.67 10.34
N SER A 72 -4.30 -15.34 9.44
CA SER A 72 -3.78 -16.49 8.68
C SER A 72 -2.60 -16.13 7.77
N LYS A 73 -2.47 -14.86 7.39
CA LYS A 73 -1.40 -14.36 6.51
C LYS A 73 -0.21 -13.77 7.27
N VAL A 74 -0.35 -13.52 8.57
CA VAL A 74 0.74 -12.99 9.43
C VAL A 74 1.28 -14.04 10.39
N TRP A 75 0.44 -14.98 10.83
CA TRP A 75 0.85 -16.16 11.58
C TRP A 75 1.05 -17.28 10.56
N GLY A 76 2.28 -17.74 10.39
CA GLY A 76 2.72 -18.59 9.27
C GLY A 76 2.08 -19.98 9.16
N ASN A 77 0.99 -20.27 9.86
CA ASN A 77 0.21 -21.50 9.79
C ASN A 77 -1.25 -21.20 10.21
N ALA A 78 -2.17 -21.24 9.25
CA ALA A 78 -3.58 -21.47 9.55
C ALA A 78 -4.05 -22.59 8.60
N ALA A 79 -4.11 -23.79 9.18
CA ALA A 79 -4.38 -25.10 8.57
C ALA A 79 -3.27 -25.67 7.67
#